data_AF-A0A4V5NCZ1-F1
#
_entry.id   AF-A0A4V5NCZ1-F1
#
_cell.length_a   1.000
_cell.length_b   1.000
_cell.length_c   1.000
_cell.angle_alpha   90.00
_cell.angle_beta   90.00
_cell.angle_gamma   90.00
#
_symmetry.space_group_name_H-M   'P 1'
#
loop_
_entity.id
_entity.type
_entity.pdbx_description
1 polymer ?
#
loop_
_entity_poly.entity_id
_entity_poly.type
_entity_poly.pdbx_seq_one_letter_code
_entity_poly.pdbx_strand_id
1 'polypeptide(L)'
;MKPVGGSIQFAPSRTSSLDSVNGGILIEPEESQAAQKIAAYGRQSSMEEDGPIPMFGTADQNLIEADNANDDDTYSDPEDEELMMQLAIEAEEHARFASTMNNKTQKQNIEDYERELKQLRTQQKKDRRDADEVTHIMMTECQQLLKLFGLPYITAPMEAEAQCAELVSLGLVDGIVTDDSDIFLFGGTRVYKNMFNQAKFVECYLSSDLEKEFDLTRRKLIRIAHLLGSDYTEGLPGVGPVTALEILSEFPTLEDFRDWWQGVQMGNISKGEDAKTPFRKKFRRNATKLFLPPVFPDQRVDVAYLEPEVDSDPSPFQWGVPDLDALRSFLMATIGWTQERTDEVLVPVIRDMNRRIDEGTQSNITNFFQG
;
A
#
# COMPACT_ATOMS: atom_id res chain seq x y z
N MET A 1 -53.74 -47.14 31.85
CA MET A 1 -54.88 -46.26 31.50
C MET A 1 -54.71 -45.82 30.05
N LYS A 2 -55.83 -45.80 29.31
CA LYS A 2 -55.94 -45.51 27.87
C LYS A 2 -55.54 -44.07 27.50
N PRO A 3 -55.27 -43.81 26.20
CA PRO A 3 -54.69 -42.58 25.66
C PRO A 3 -55.74 -41.56 25.18
N VAL A 4 -55.30 -40.33 24.93
CA VAL A 4 -55.99 -39.29 24.15
C VAL A 4 -54.87 -38.61 23.35
N GLY A 5 -54.80 -38.56 22.01
CA GLY A 5 -55.82 -38.63 20.98
C GLY A 5 -56.01 -37.23 20.40
N GLY A 6 -55.49 -36.94 19.20
CA GLY A 6 -55.71 -35.64 18.55
C GLY A 6 -54.85 -35.34 17.33
N SER A 7 -54.94 -36.18 16.29
CA SER A 7 -54.52 -35.84 14.93
C SER A 7 -55.63 -35.04 14.23
N ILE A 8 -55.31 -33.95 13.54
CA ILE A 8 -56.18 -33.35 12.53
C ILE A 8 -55.34 -33.02 11.28
N GLN A 9 -55.53 -33.82 10.23
CA GLN A 9 -55.33 -33.43 8.83
C GLN A 9 -56.69 -33.01 8.27
N PHE A 10 -56.73 -31.96 7.43
CA PHE A 10 -57.64 -31.88 6.28
C PHE A 10 -56.99 -31.04 5.18
N ALA A 11 -57.09 -31.56 3.95
CA ALA A 11 -56.55 -31.03 2.70
C ALA A 11 -57.66 -30.25 1.92
N PRO A 12 -57.55 -30.05 0.59
CA PRO A 12 -57.41 -28.75 -0.06
C PRO A 12 -58.68 -28.28 -0.80
N SER A 13 -58.71 -27.03 -1.27
CA SER A 13 -59.78 -26.58 -2.18
C SER A 13 -59.38 -25.45 -3.14
N ARG A 14 -59.37 -25.84 -4.42
CA ARG A 14 -60.00 -25.23 -5.61
C ARG A 14 -59.39 -23.98 -6.27
N THR A 15 -58.74 -24.28 -7.40
CA THR A 15 -58.93 -23.74 -8.75
C THR A 15 -60.10 -22.78 -9.01
N SER A 16 -59.84 -21.71 -9.76
CA SER A 16 -60.77 -21.14 -10.74
C SER A 16 -60.02 -20.51 -11.91
N SER A 17 -60.18 -21.13 -13.08
CA SER A 17 -59.91 -20.57 -14.41
C SER A 17 -60.96 -19.51 -14.76
N LEU A 18 -60.60 -18.51 -15.57
CA LEU A 18 -61.51 -17.82 -16.49
C LEU A 18 -60.69 -17.21 -17.64
N ASP A 19 -61.07 -17.63 -18.85
CA ASP A 19 -60.52 -17.25 -20.15
C ASP A 19 -61.20 -15.99 -20.73
N SER A 20 -60.45 -15.29 -21.60
CA SER A 20 -60.87 -14.45 -22.75
C SER A 20 -61.56 -13.11 -22.45
N VAL A 21 -61.32 -11.97 -23.14
CA VAL A 21 -61.21 -11.69 -24.59
C VAL A 21 -60.42 -10.37 -24.86
N ASN A 22 -59.75 -10.34 -26.03
CA ASN A 22 -59.12 -9.24 -26.80
C ASN A 22 -59.58 -7.78 -26.62
N GLY A 23 -58.60 -6.87 -26.73
CA GLY A 23 -58.76 -5.48 -27.15
C GLY A 23 -57.40 -4.78 -27.32
N GLY A 24 -56.82 -4.86 -28.53
CA GLY A 24 -55.55 -4.18 -28.84
C GLY A 24 -55.73 -2.69 -29.10
N ILE A 25 -54.72 -1.90 -28.73
CA ILE A 25 -54.40 -0.58 -29.29
C ILE A 25 -52.86 -0.48 -29.32
N LEU A 26 -52.33 -0.33 -30.54
CA LEU A 26 -50.96 0.05 -30.85
C LEU A 26 -50.73 1.51 -30.40
N ILE A 27 -49.70 1.77 -29.60
CA ILE A 27 -49.07 3.09 -29.48
C ILE A 27 -47.56 2.87 -29.31
N GLU A 28 -46.79 3.19 -30.35
CA GLU A 28 -45.35 3.43 -30.25
C GLU A 28 -45.07 4.79 -29.60
N PRO A 29 -43.89 4.96 -28.99
CA PRO A 29 -43.18 6.22 -29.18
C PRO A 29 -41.67 6.05 -29.46
N GLU A 30 -41.29 6.58 -30.62
CA GLU A 30 -40.09 7.37 -30.95
C GLU A 30 -38.73 7.04 -30.31
N GLU A 31 -37.86 6.44 -31.12
CA GLU A 31 -36.41 6.68 -31.09
C GLU A 31 -36.11 8.09 -31.64
N SER A 32 -35.40 8.92 -30.86
CA SER A 32 -34.83 10.19 -31.33
C SER A 32 -33.31 10.20 -31.19
N GLN A 33 -32.70 10.48 -32.35
CA GLN A 33 -31.30 10.51 -32.75
C GLN A 33 -30.41 11.46 -31.93
N ALA A 34 -29.28 10.93 -31.41
CA ALA A 34 -28.05 11.73 -31.19
C ALA A 34 -26.81 10.82 -31.00
N ALA A 35 -26.42 10.06 -32.02
CA ALA A 35 -25.12 9.37 -32.02
C ALA A 35 -24.58 9.20 -33.45
N GLN A 36 -24.14 10.30 -34.07
CA GLN A 36 -23.30 10.26 -35.27
C GLN A 36 -22.28 11.40 -35.24
N LYS A 37 -21.03 11.05 -35.59
CA LYS A 37 -19.73 11.75 -35.47
C LYS A 37 -18.99 11.23 -34.24
N ILE A 38 -17.97 10.39 -34.32
CA ILE A 38 -16.78 10.47 -35.18
C ILE A 38 -16.31 9.05 -35.51
N ALA A 39 -16.44 8.65 -36.78
CA ALA A 39 -15.75 7.49 -37.35
C ALA A 39 -15.27 7.90 -38.75
N ALA A 40 -14.10 8.54 -38.80
CA ALA A 40 -13.35 8.71 -40.04
C ALA A 40 -11.92 9.09 -39.66
N TYR A 41 -11.00 8.13 -39.68
CA TYR A 41 -9.76 8.14 -40.47
C TYR A 41 -8.88 6.99 -39.97
N GLY A 42 -8.98 5.87 -40.69
CA GLY A 42 -7.96 4.82 -40.66
C GLY A 42 -7.15 4.85 -41.96
N ARG A 43 -5.97 4.19 -41.90
CA ARG A 43 -4.95 3.89 -42.93
C ARG A 43 -3.78 4.89 -42.99
N GLN A 44 -2.50 4.49 -43.10
CA GLN A 44 -1.87 3.19 -43.44
C GLN A 44 -0.31 3.27 -43.27
N SER A 45 0.33 2.10 -43.08
CA SER A 45 1.71 1.71 -43.51
C SER A 45 2.92 2.35 -42.76
N SER A 46 4.09 1.72 -42.51
CA SER A 46 4.81 0.53 -43.03
C SER A 46 5.98 0.13 -42.09
N MET A 47 6.53 -1.07 -42.31
CA MET A 47 7.71 -1.72 -41.71
C MET A 47 9.05 -1.01 -41.98
N GLU A 48 10.06 -1.18 -41.09
CA GLU A 48 11.46 -1.56 -41.41
C GLU A 48 12.34 -1.76 -40.14
N GLU A 49 13.39 -2.59 -40.28
CA GLU A 49 14.28 -3.19 -39.26
C GLU A 49 15.60 -2.41 -38.98
N ASP A 50 16.26 -2.82 -37.89
CA ASP A 50 17.73 -2.97 -37.66
C ASP A 50 18.55 -1.88 -36.92
N GLY A 51 19.48 -2.33 -36.05
CA GLY A 51 20.26 -1.57 -35.03
C GLY A 51 21.41 -0.68 -35.56
N PRO A 52 22.46 -0.27 -34.78
CA PRO A 52 22.95 -0.76 -33.49
C PRO A 52 23.22 0.31 -32.40
N ILE A 53 23.59 -0.16 -31.20
CA ILE A 53 24.03 0.60 -30.01
C ILE A 53 25.47 1.14 -30.19
N PRO A 54 25.75 2.40 -29.81
CA PRO A 54 27.09 2.78 -29.36
C PRO A 54 27.10 3.26 -27.90
N MET A 55 28.17 2.83 -27.22
CA MET A 55 28.55 3.11 -25.84
C MET A 55 29.46 4.35 -25.77
N PHE A 56 29.55 4.93 -24.56
CA PHE A 56 30.45 5.99 -24.06
C PHE A 56 30.10 7.47 -24.29
N GLY A 57 30.03 8.23 -23.18
CA GLY A 57 30.20 9.69 -23.18
C GLY A 57 29.62 10.41 -21.96
N THR A 58 30.43 10.54 -20.92
CA THR A 58 30.27 11.29 -19.65
C THR A 58 29.55 12.64 -19.64
N ALA A 59 28.97 12.93 -18.46
CA ALA A 59 28.67 14.23 -17.83
C ALA A 59 27.28 14.83 -18.07
N ASP A 60 26.41 14.84 -17.06
CA ASP A 60 26.27 15.99 -16.15
C ASP A 60 25.43 15.61 -14.91
N GLN A 61 25.89 16.01 -13.73
CA GLN A 61 25.17 15.90 -12.46
C GLN A 61 24.31 17.15 -12.31
N ASN A 62 23.00 17.02 -12.52
CA ASN A 62 21.90 17.80 -11.93
C ASN A 62 20.60 17.47 -12.67
N LEU A 63 20.04 16.30 -12.40
CA LEU A 63 18.63 16.04 -12.68
C LEU A 63 17.94 15.90 -11.33
N ILE A 64 17.35 17.01 -10.93
CA ILE A 64 16.32 17.08 -9.89
C ILE A 64 15.29 16.00 -10.22
N GLU A 65 15.01 15.16 -9.23
CA GLU A 65 13.91 14.19 -9.22
C GLU A 65 12.63 14.91 -9.64
N ALA A 66 12.29 14.79 -10.92
CA ALA A 66 10.98 15.14 -11.42
C ALA A 66 10.06 14.00 -10.98
N ASP A 67 9.21 14.33 -10.01
CA ASP A 67 8.00 13.61 -9.62
C ASP A 67 7.58 12.55 -10.66
N ASN A 68 7.75 11.28 -10.32
CA ASN A 68 6.82 10.24 -10.77
C ASN A 68 5.47 10.57 -10.13
N ALA A 69 4.76 11.55 -10.70
CA ALA A 69 3.34 11.67 -10.52
C ALA A 69 2.75 10.43 -11.20
N ASN A 70 2.54 9.39 -10.40
CA ASN A 70 1.68 8.28 -10.75
C ASN A 70 0.37 8.88 -11.27
N ASP A 71 0.12 8.68 -12.56
CA ASP A 71 -1.15 8.89 -13.23
C ASP A 71 -2.12 7.76 -12.83
N ASP A 72 -2.28 7.60 -11.51
CA ASP A 72 -3.01 6.54 -10.84
C ASP A 72 -4.21 7.18 -10.15
N ASP A 73 -5.31 7.27 -10.89
CA ASP A 73 -6.71 7.34 -10.41
C ASP A 73 -7.62 7.67 -11.62
N THR A 74 -7.87 6.69 -12.50
CA THR A 74 -8.88 6.82 -13.60
C THR A 74 -10.33 6.62 -13.10
N TYR A 75 -10.58 6.71 -11.80
CA TYR A 75 -11.92 6.84 -11.25
C TYR A 75 -12.10 8.27 -10.74
N SER A 76 -12.49 9.17 -11.64
CA SER A 76 -13.04 10.47 -11.22
C SER A 76 -14.38 10.19 -10.55
N ASP A 77 -14.48 10.45 -9.26
CA ASP A 77 -15.77 10.58 -8.58
C ASP A 77 -16.58 11.67 -9.31
N PRO A 78 -17.88 11.47 -9.62
CA PRO A 78 -18.72 12.53 -10.17
C PRO A 78 -18.66 13.85 -9.38
N GLU A 79 -18.42 13.78 -8.06
CA GLU A 79 -18.26 14.96 -7.20
C GLU A 79 -16.90 15.68 -7.39
N ASP A 80 -15.85 14.96 -7.81
CA ASP A 80 -14.53 15.53 -8.09
C ASP A 80 -14.53 16.37 -9.39
N GLU A 81 -15.38 16.01 -10.37
CA GLU A 81 -15.47 16.71 -11.66
C GLU A 81 -16.13 18.09 -11.52
N GLU A 82 -17.17 18.19 -10.67
CA GLU A 82 -17.86 19.45 -10.37
C GLU A 82 -17.00 20.39 -9.50
N LEU A 83 -16.29 19.83 -8.52
CA LEU A 83 -15.32 20.56 -7.72
C LEU A 83 -14.14 21.10 -8.56
N MET A 84 -13.63 20.29 -9.49
CA MET A 84 -12.59 20.71 -10.44
C MET A 84 -13.03 21.87 -11.33
N MET A 85 -14.27 21.86 -11.80
CA MET A 85 -14.83 22.92 -12.63
C MET A 85 -14.99 24.23 -11.82
N GLN A 86 -15.47 24.15 -10.59
CA GLN A 86 -15.59 25.34 -9.71
C GLN A 86 -14.22 25.94 -9.40
N LEU A 87 -13.22 25.11 -9.08
CA LEU A 87 -11.85 25.57 -8.83
C LEU A 87 -11.22 26.25 -10.05
N ALA A 88 -11.49 25.77 -11.26
CA ALA A 88 -10.99 26.39 -12.49
C ALA A 88 -11.60 27.77 -12.75
N ILE A 89 -12.88 27.96 -12.42
CA ILE A 89 -13.57 29.26 -12.53
C ILE A 89 -13.01 30.23 -11.49
N GLU A 90 -12.85 29.79 -10.24
CA GLU A 90 -12.24 30.59 -9.19
C GLU A 90 -10.79 30.97 -9.53
N ALA A 91 -10.02 30.08 -10.16
CA ALA A 91 -8.67 30.34 -10.64
C ALA A 91 -8.61 31.51 -11.64
N GLU A 92 -9.49 31.52 -12.64
CA GLU A 92 -9.55 32.61 -13.62
C GLU A 92 -9.93 33.95 -12.96
N GLU A 93 -10.89 33.94 -12.03
CA GLU A 93 -11.30 35.14 -11.32
C GLU A 93 -10.20 35.67 -10.41
N HIS A 94 -9.50 34.78 -9.69
CA HIS A 94 -8.39 35.14 -8.82
C HIS A 94 -7.20 35.68 -9.63
N ALA A 95 -6.89 35.11 -10.80
CA ALA A 95 -5.86 35.61 -11.71
C ALA A 95 -6.21 37.00 -12.25
N ARG A 96 -7.48 37.24 -12.61
CA ARG A 96 -7.95 38.58 -13.01
C ARG A 96 -7.83 39.57 -11.87
N PHE A 97 -8.27 39.22 -10.66
CA PHE A 97 -8.20 40.11 -9.50
C PHE A 97 -6.75 40.42 -9.08
N ALA A 98 -5.87 39.42 -9.04
CA ALA A 98 -4.45 39.58 -8.71
C ALA A 98 -3.71 40.46 -9.72
N SER A 99 -4.11 40.42 -11.00
CA SER A 99 -3.56 41.31 -12.03
C SER A 99 -3.92 42.79 -11.82
N THR A 100 -4.99 43.09 -11.06
CA THR A 100 -5.37 44.48 -10.73
C THR A 100 -4.65 45.05 -9.51
N MET A 101 -4.14 44.19 -8.60
CA MET A 101 -3.45 44.61 -7.38
C MET A 101 -1.92 44.47 -7.42
N ASN A 102 -1.38 43.65 -8.32
CA ASN A 102 0.02 43.26 -8.31
C ASN A 102 0.73 43.59 -9.64
N ASN A 103 1.95 44.13 -9.59
CA ASN A 103 2.77 44.45 -10.78
C ASN A 103 3.39 43.21 -11.47
N LYS A 104 2.96 42.00 -11.08
CA LYS A 104 3.42 40.74 -11.68
C LYS A 104 2.68 40.48 -13.00
N THR A 105 3.36 39.86 -13.96
CA THR A 105 2.73 39.50 -15.24
C THR A 105 1.65 38.42 -15.00
N GLN A 106 0.57 38.47 -15.77
CA GLN A 106 -0.55 37.51 -15.69
C GLN A 106 -0.09 36.05 -15.67
N LYS A 107 0.95 35.71 -16.45
CA LYS A 107 1.55 34.36 -16.49
C LYS A 107 2.15 33.91 -15.14
N GLN A 108 2.85 34.80 -14.43
CA GLN A 108 3.44 34.47 -13.12
C GLN A 108 2.37 34.26 -12.05
N ASN A 109 1.27 35.02 -12.11
CA ASN A 109 0.16 34.84 -11.18
C ASN A 109 -0.57 33.51 -11.41
N ILE A 110 -0.69 33.07 -12.67
CA ILE A 110 -1.27 31.76 -13.01
C ILE A 110 -0.36 30.63 -12.48
N GLU A 111 0.95 30.70 -12.74
CA GLU A 111 1.91 29.68 -12.28
C GLU A 111 2.00 29.59 -10.74
N ASP A 112 1.98 30.74 -10.04
CA ASP A 112 1.98 30.78 -8.57
C ASP A 112 0.67 30.18 -8.01
N TYR A 113 -0.47 30.48 -8.64
CA TYR A 113 -1.78 29.94 -8.25
C TYR A 113 -1.88 28.43 -8.52
N GLU A 114 -1.44 27.94 -9.68
CA GLU A 114 -1.39 26.51 -9.98
C GLU A 114 -0.53 25.74 -8.97
N ARG A 115 0.59 26.32 -8.55
CA ARG A 115 1.47 25.72 -7.52
C ARG A 115 0.77 25.65 -6.16
N GLU A 116 0.11 26.73 -5.76
CA GLU A 116 -0.66 26.78 -4.51
C GLU A 116 -1.85 25.80 -4.54
N LEU A 117 -2.54 25.70 -5.67
CA LEU A 117 -3.63 24.75 -5.88
C LEU A 117 -3.14 23.29 -5.80
N LYS A 118 -1.99 22.98 -6.42
CA LYS A 118 -1.37 21.66 -6.33
C LYS A 118 -1.00 21.32 -4.88
N GLN A 119 -0.45 22.28 -4.13
CA GLN A 119 -0.13 22.11 -2.71
C GLN A 119 -1.39 21.89 -1.87
N LEU A 120 -2.44 22.69 -2.06
CA LEU A 120 -3.71 22.57 -1.35
C LEU A 120 -4.40 21.24 -1.63
N ARG A 121 -4.39 20.76 -2.88
CA ARG A 121 -4.92 19.44 -3.22
C ARG A 121 -4.14 18.31 -2.57
N THR A 122 -2.81 18.42 -2.56
CA THR A 122 -1.95 17.44 -1.89
C THR A 122 -2.24 17.42 -0.38
N GLN A 123 -2.40 18.61 0.22
CA GLN A 123 -2.76 18.75 1.63
C GLN A 123 -4.15 18.18 1.92
N GLN A 124 -5.17 18.50 1.11
CA GLN A 124 -6.52 17.94 1.26
C GLN A 124 -6.55 16.43 1.09
N LYS A 125 -5.83 15.86 0.11
CA LYS A 125 -5.74 14.39 -0.07
C LYS A 125 -5.10 13.74 1.16
N LYS A 126 -4.09 14.39 1.76
CA LYS A 126 -3.47 13.95 3.00
C LYS A 126 -4.43 14.04 4.19
N ASP A 127 -5.06 15.20 4.40
CA ASP A 127 -5.97 15.44 5.52
C ASP A 127 -7.21 14.52 5.44
N ARG A 128 -7.72 14.22 4.23
CA ARG A 128 -8.81 13.26 4.01
C ARG A 128 -8.41 11.84 4.39
N ARG A 129 -7.23 11.40 3.95
CA ARG A 129 -6.67 10.09 4.34
C ARG A 129 -6.48 9.98 5.85
N ASP A 130 -6.02 11.06 6.48
CA ASP A 130 -5.78 11.10 7.93
C ASP A 130 -7.09 11.16 8.74
N ALA A 131 -8.22 11.55 8.14
CA ALA A 131 -9.53 11.67 8.77
C ALA A 131 -10.41 10.41 8.66
N ASP A 132 -10.11 9.51 7.70
CA ASP A 132 -10.88 8.29 7.49
C ASP A 132 -10.52 7.23 8.54
N GLU A 133 -11.31 7.14 9.61
CA GLU A 133 -11.16 6.10 10.63
C GLU A 133 -11.64 4.74 10.11
N VAL A 134 -10.84 3.69 10.34
CA VAL A 134 -11.22 2.32 10.01
C VAL A 134 -12.38 1.87 10.92
N THR A 135 -13.53 1.59 10.32
CA THR A 135 -14.71 1.17 11.07
C THR A 135 -14.72 -0.33 11.35
N HIS A 136 -15.38 -0.73 12.45
CA HIS A 136 -15.62 -2.15 12.74
C HIS A 136 -16.43 -2.87 11.65
N ILE A 137 -17.28 -2.13 10.94
CA ILE A 137 -18.08 -2.66 9.83
C ILE A 137 -17.15 -3.09 8.70
N MET A 138 -16.24 -2.21 8.27
CA MET A 138 -15.25 -2.51 7.23
C MET A 138 -14.42 -3.76 7.58
N MET A 139 -13.93 -3.86 8.82
CA MET A 139 -13.18 -5.04 9.28
C MET A 139 -14.01 -6.32 9.17
N THR A 140 -15.26 -6.28 9.61
CA THR A 140 -16.16 -7.46 9.57
C THR A 140 -16.48 -7.87 8.14
N GLU A 141 -16.74 -6.90 7.25
CA GLU A 141 -17.02 -7.15 5.84
C GLU A 141 -15.82 -7.75 5.10
N CYS A 142 -14.61 -7.23 5.33
CA CYS A 142 -13.38 -7.78 4.78
C CYS A 142 -13.12 -9.21 5.28
N GLN A 143 -13.27 -9.47 6.58
CA GLN A 143 -13.14 -10.82 7.15
C GLN A 143 -14.17 -11.79 6.58
N GLN A 144 -15.42 -11.34 6.39
CA GLN A 144 -16.45 -12.16 5.78
C GLN A 144 -16.12 -12.47 4.33
N LEU A 145 -15.62 -11.49 3.56
CA LEU A 145 -15.18 -11.68 2.19
C LEU A 145 -14.07 -12.74 2.11
N LEU A 146 -13.06 -12.66 2.98
CA LEU A 146 -11.98 -13.66 3.05
C LEU A 146 -12.52 -15.07 3.34
N LYS A 147 -13.46 -15.21 4.28
CA LYS A 147 -14.12 -16.50 4.57
C LYS A 147 -14.83 -17.06 3.34
N LEU A 148 -15.57 -16.22 2.62
CA LEU A 148 -16.30 -16.63 1.42
C LEU A 148 -15.37 -17.04 0.27
N PHE A 149 -14.17 -16.48 0.20
CA PHE A 149 -13.11 -16.93 -0.70
C PHE A 149 -12.37 -18.19 -0.23
N GLY A 150 -12.64 -18.68 0.99
CA GLY A 150 -11.90 -19.78 1.59
C GLY A 150 -10.48 -19.40 2.00
N LEU A 151 -10.20 -18.11 2.20
CA LEU A 151 -8.88 -17.62 2.61
C LEU A 151 -8.79 -17.57 4.14
N PRO A 152 -7.79 -18.23 4.75
CA PRO A 152 -7.57 -18.15 6.19
C PRO A 152 -7.09 -16.74 6.56
N TYR A 153 -7.54 -16.25 7.72
CA TYR A 153 -7.04 -15.04 8.34
C TYR A 153 -6.94 -15.24 9.85
N ILE A 154 -6.09 -14.46 10.49
CA ILE A 154 -5.95 -14.37 11.94
C ILE A 154 -5.95 -12.90 12.34
N THR A 155 -6.22 -12.65 13.62
CA THR A 155 -6.04 -11.32 14.23
C THR A 155 -4.82 -11.41 15.12
N ALA A 156 -3.78 -10.64 14.80
CA ALA A 156 -2.58 -10.57 15.62
C ALA A 156 -2.90 -10.02 17.03
N PRO A 157 -2.15 -10.42 18.08
CA PRO A 157 -2.31 -9.84 19.40
C PRO A 157 -2.03 -8.33 19.42
N MET A 158 -1.04 -7.90 18.62
CA MET A 158 -0.64 -6.50 18.46
C MET A 158 -0.34 -6.21 16.98
N GLU A 159 0.92 -6.09 16.58
CA GLU A 159 1.30 -5.71 15.21
C GLU A 159 1.18 -6.87 14.22
N ALA A 160 0.62 -6.58 13.04
CA ALA A 160 0.46 -7.57 11.98
C ALA A 160 1.80 -7.97 11.38
N GLU A 161 2.75 -7.04 11.23
CA GLU A 161 4.11 -7.23 10.72
C GLU A 161 4.87 -8.19 11.64
N ALA A 162 4.77 -7.99 12.95
CA ALA A 162 5.38 -8.87 13.94
C ALA A 162 4.81 -10.29 13.84
N GLN A 163 3.49 -10.42 13.76
CA GLN A 163 2.84 -11.72 13.59
C GLN A 163 3.25 -12.39 12.26
N CYS A 164 3.36 -11.63 11.16
CA CYS A 164 3.81 -12.15 9.87
C CYS A 164 5.26 -12.67 9.94
N ALA A 165 6.14 -11.95 10.63
CA ALA A 165 7.52 -12.39 10.86
C ALA A 165 7.56 -13.72 11.63
N GLU A 166 6.70 -13.87 12.63
CA GLU A 166 6.57 -15.13 13.39
C GLU A 166 6.03 -16.28 12.54
N LEU A 167 5.02 -16.05 11.69
CA LEU A 167 4.51 -17.09 10.79
C LEU A 167 5.59 -17.62 9.83
N VAL A 168 6.49 -16.76 9.35
CA VAL A 168 7.65 -17.19 8.55
C VAL A 168 8.66 -17.93 9.41
N SER A 169 8.91 -17.48 10.65
CA SER A 169 9.84 -18.12 11.59
C SER A 169 9.42 -19.56 11.92
N LEU A 170 8.10 -19.78 12.09
CA LEU A 170 7.47 -21.07 12.32
C LEU A 170 7.39 -21.95 11.06
N GLY A 171 7.68 -21.39 9.88
CA GLY A 171 7.57 -22.09 8.60
C GLY A 171 6.13 -22.37 8.17
N LEU A 172 5.16 -21.61 8.67
CA LEU A 172 3.75 -21.72 8.30
C LEU A 172 3.44 -21.04 6.97
N VAL A 173 4.27 -20.07 6.57
CA VAL A 173 4.20 -19.37 5.29
C VAL A 173 5.58 -19.23 4.67
N ASP A 174 5.63 -19.16 3.33
CA ASP A 174 6.90 -19.06 2.61
C ASP A 174 7.44 -17.62 2.56
N GLY A 175 6.63 -16.60 2.80
CA GLY A 175 7.10 -15.22 2.77
C GLY A 175 5.99 -14.23 3.10
N ILE A 176 6.36 -12.96 3.14
CA ILE A 176 5.53 -11.88 3.68
C ILE A 176 5.26 -10.89 2.57
N VAL A 177 3.99 -10.54 2.34
CA VAL A 177 3.61 -9.46 1.44
C VAL A 177 3.35 -8.23 2.30
N THR A 178 4.24 -7.24 2.24
CA THR A 178 4.07 -5.96 2.93
C THR A 178 4.95 -4.90 2.28
N ASP A 179 4.49 -3.65 2.32
CA ASP A 179 5.25 -2.47 1.91
C ASP A 179 5.91 -1.76 3.10
N ASP A 180 5.61 -2.20 4.32
CA ASP A 180 6.18 -1.67 5.56
C ASP A 180 7.57 -2.23 5.83
N SER A 181 8.53 -1.34 6.12
CA SER A 181 9.92 -1.71 6.43
C SER A 181 10.12 -2.26 7.84
N ASP A 182 9.19 -2.00 8.77
CA ASP A 182 9.29 -2.47 10.16
C ASP A 182 9.28 -4.00 10.25
N ILE A 183 8.81 -4.67 9.19
CA ILE A 183 8.87 -6.12 9.05
C ILE A 183 10.28 -6.69 9.27
N PHE A 184 11.34 -5.99 8.84
CA PHE A 184 12.72 -6.45 9.05
C PHE A 184 13.18 -6.23 10.49
N LEU A 185 12.64 -5.23 11.18
CA LEU A 185 12.91 -4.95 12.60
C LEU A 185 12.29 -6.04 13.48
N PHE A 186 11.09 -6.52 13.11
CA PHE A 186 10.44 -7.69 13.71
C PHE A 186 11.05 -9.05 13.31
N GLY A 187 11.96 -9.07 12.34
CA GLY A 187 12.71 -10.27 11.95
C GLY A 187 12.14 -11.04 10.76
N GLY A 188 11.29 -10.42 9.94
CA GLY A 188 10.88 -10.97 8.66
C GLY A 188 12.07 -11.20 7.73
N THR A 189 12.12 -12.37 7.10
CA THR A 189 13.30 -12.82 6.34
C THR A 189 13.14 -12.81 4.83
N ARG A 190 11.90 -12.91 4.32
CA ARG A 190 11.56 -12.93 2.90
C ARG A 190 10.33 -12.07 2.67
N VAL A 191 10.55 -10.90 2.07
CA VAL A 191 9.52 -9.86 1.92
C VAL A 191 9.27 -9.59 0.44
N TYR A 192 8.00 -9.48 0.07
CA TYR A 192 7.51 -9.15 -1.26
C TYR A 192 6.82 -7.79 -1.20
N LYS A 193 7.47 -6.81 -1.81
CA LYS A 193 7.03 -5.41 -1.84
C LYS A 193 6.39 -5.08 -3.19
N ASN A 194 5.41 -4.17 -3.18
CA ASN A 194 4.69 -3.69 -4.35
C ASN A 194 3.87 -4.79 -5.05
N MET A 195 3.40 -5.81 -4.30
CA MET A 195 2.65 -6.95 -4.85
C MET A 195 1.39 -6.54 -5.61
N PHE A 196 0.71 -5.48 -5.15
CA PHE A 196 -0.54 -5.00 -5.70
C PHE A 196 -0.36 -3.83 -6.68
N ASN A 197 0.88 -3.46 -7.01
CA ASN A 197 1.17 -2.46 -8.03
C ASN A 197 0.87 -3.03 -9.44
N GLN A 198 0.51 -2.17 -10.38
CA GLN A 198 0.26 -2.54 -11.79
C GLN A 198 1.53 -2.97 -12.54
N ALA A 199 2.70 -2.84 -11.91
CA ALA A 199 3.96 -3.35 -12.44
C ALA A 199 3.90 -4.86 -12.67
N LYS A 200 4.58 -5.34 -13.70
CA LYS A 200 4.60 -6.77 -14.05
C LYS A 200 5.53 -7.63 -13.17
N PHE A 201 6.25 -7.00 -12.23
CA PHE A 201 7.20 -7.67 -11.36
C PHE A 201 6.99 -7.22 -9.92
N VAL A 202 7.36 -8.08 -8.99
CA VAL A 202 7.31 -7.85 -7.55
C VAL A 202 8.74 -7.78 -7.04
N GLU A 203 9.02 -6.86 -6.13
CA GLU A 203 10.34 -6.74 -5.52
C GLU A 203 10.46 -7.74 -4.37
N CYS A 204 11.50 -8.57 -4.40
CA CYS A 204 11.77 -9.52 -3.33
C CYS A 204 13.02 -9.10 -2.57
N TYR A 205 12.87 -8.95 -1.25
CA TYR A 205 13.94 -8.59 -0.34
C TYR A 205 14.20 -9.75 0.63
N LEU A 206 15.46 -10.20 0.69
CA LEU A 206 15.90 -11.22 1.61
C LEU A 206 16.76 -10.60 2.71
N SER A 207 16.44 -10.92 3.97
CA SER A 207 17.28 -10.52 5.12
C SER A 207 18.73 -10.99 4.97
N SER A 208 18.95 -12.15 4.35
CA SER A 208 20.30 -12.66 4.08
C SER A 208 21.12 -11.74 3.17
N ASP A 209 20.48 -11.01 2.27
CA ASP A 209 21.16 -10.15 1.32
C ASP A 209 21.52 -8.82 2.00
N LEU A 210 20.65 -8.31 2.89
CA LEU A 210 20.94 -7.19 3.78
C LEU A 210 22.17 -7.47 4.65
N GLU A 211 22.28 -8.67 5.20
CA GLU A 211 23.43 -9.07 6.01
C GLU A 211 24.70 -9.26 5.17
N LYS A 212 24.62 -9.91 4.01
CA LYS A 212 25.80 -10.21 3.17
C LYS A 212 26.35 -8.99 2.44
N GLU A 213 25.49 -8.14 1.90
CA GLU A 213 25.89 -7.02 1.04
C GLU A 213 26.13 -5.74 1.83
N PHE A 214 25.39 -5.53 2.93
CA PHE A 214 25.43 -4.28 3.69
C PHE A 214 25.87 -4.46 5.15
N ASP A 215 26.14 -5.69 5.61
CA ASP A 215 26.46 -6.00 7.01
C ASP A 215 25.37 -5.45 7.96
N LEU A 216 24.11 -5.58 7.55
CA LEU A 216 22.94 -5.10 8.29
C LEU A 216 22.16 -6.25 8.93
N THR A 217 22.62 -6.67 10.10
CA THR A 217 21.86 -7.59 10.98
C THR A 217 20.60 -6.92 11.54
N ARG A 218 19.60 -7.70 11.99
CA ARG A 218 18.39 -7.19 12.67
C ARG A 218 18.69 -6.16 13.77
N ARG A 219 19.71 -6.41 14.61
CA ARG A 219 20.13 -5.45 15.66
C ARG A 219 20.67 -4.14 15.09
N LYS A 220 21.36 -4.17 13.95
CA LYS A 220 21.83 -2.96 13.27
C LYS A 220 20.67 -2.21 12.61
N LEU A 221 19.70 -2.92 12.04
CA LEU A 221 18.49 -2.30 11.50
C LEU A 221 17.69 -1.57 12.59
N ILE A 222 17.52 -2.17 13.77
CA ILE A 222 16.88 -1.50 14.93
C ILE A 222 17.67 -0.25 15.36
N ARG A 223 19.01 -0.31 15.35
CA ARG A 223 19.84 0.89 15.61
C ARG A 223 19.68 1.96 14.54
N ILE A 224 19.43 1.58 13.29
CA ILE A 224 19.10 2.53 12.21
C ILE A 224 17.74 3.17 12.48
N ALA A 225 16.74 2.41 12.94
CA ALA A 225 15.42 2.94 13.31
C ALA A 225 15.53 4.00 14.42
N HIS A 226 16.35 3.77 15.45
CA HIS A 226 16.69 4.78 16.47
C HIS A 226 17.23 6.11 15.90
N LEU A 227 17.89 6.07 14.74
CA LEU A 227 18.52 7.22 14.10
C LEU A 227 17.62 7.90 13.08
N LEU A 228 16.91 7.13 12.24
CA LEU A 228 16.07 7.65 11.15
C LEU A 228 14.63 7.95 11.58
N GLY A 229 14.17 7.25 12.61
CA GLY A 229 12.78 7.23 13.02
C GLY A 229 12.04 6.00 12.49
N SER A 230 11.04 5.58 13.24
CA SER A 230 10.05 4.55 12.94
C SER A 230 8.80 4.79 13.80
N ASP A 231 7.82 3.90 13.77
CA ASP A 231 6.60 4.07 14.56
C ASP A 231 6.85 4.06 16.08
N TYR A 232 7.98 3.49 16.51
CA TYR A 232 8.39 3.39 17.91
C TYR A 232 9.35 4.51 18.36
N THR A 233 9.85 5.33 17.43
CA THR A 233 10.82 6.40 17.75
C THR A 233 10.82 7.51 16.71
N GLU A 234 10.88 8.77 17.14
CA GLU A 234 10.91 9.91 16.20
C GLU A 234 12.23 10.01 15.41
N GLY A 235 13.27 9.29 15.83
CA GLY A 235 14.60 9.39 15.24
C GLY A 235 15.35 10.67 15.64
N LEU A 236 16.47 10.93 14.95
CA LEU A 236 17.32 12.08 15.22
C LEU A 236 17.21 13.14 14.11
N PRO A 237 16.84 14.40 14.45
CA PRO A 237 16.72 15.46 13.45
C PRO A 237 18.02 15.69 12.68
N GLY A 238 17.94 15.65 11.36
CA GLY A 238 19.10 15.85 10.46
C GLY A 238 20.01 14.64 10.29
N VAL A 239 19.63 13.48 10.84
CA VAL A 239 20.28 12.20 10.56
C VAL A 239 19.48 11.49 9.47
N GLY A 240 20.07 11.40 8.27
CA GLY A 240 19.52 10.62 7.15
C GLY A 240 20.22 9.27 7.00
N PRO A 241 19.79 8.43 6.03
CA PRO A 241 20.28 7.05 5.86
C PRO A 241 21.81 6.94 5.75
N VAL A 242 22.43 7.84 4.98
CA VAL A 242 23.89 7.87 4.82
C VAL A 242 24.58 8.16 6.15
N THR A 243 24.11 9.17 6.88
CA THR A 243 24.68 9.53 8.18
C THR A 243 24.46 8.41 9.21
N ALA A 244 23.31 7.74 9.19
CA ALA A 244 23.04 6.62 10.09
C ALA A 244 24.02 5.46 9.86
N LEU A 245 24.29 5.10 8.61
CA LEU A 245 25.29 4.09 8.27
C LEU A 245 26.71 4.53 8.65
N GLU A 246 27.07 5.80 8.43
CA GLU A 246 28.35 6.36 8.88
C GLU A 246 28.51 6.26 10.41
N ILE A 247 27.44 6.54 11.19
CA ILE A 247 27.42 6.40 12.65
C ILE A 247 27.66 4.94 13.06
N LEU A 248 26.93 3.99 12.47
CA LEU A 248 27.05 2.56 12.80
C LEU A 248 28.41 1.98 12.40
N SER A 249 29.05 2.51 11.36
CA SER A 249 30.40 2.09 10.97
C SER A 249 31.48 2.63 11.90
N GLU A 250 31.27 3.80 12.49
CA GLU A 250 32.24 4.46 13.38
C GLU A 250 32.09 3.98 14.83
N PHE A 251 30.86 3.73 15.29
CA PHE A 251 30.54 3.40 16.66
C PHE A 251 29.94 1.99 16.77
N PRO A 252 30.53 1.09 17.57
CA PRO A 252 30.00 -0.26 17.78
C PRO A 252 28.58 -0.28 18.36
N THR A 253 28.23 0.69 19.22
CA THR A 253 26.89 0.84 19.79
C THR A 253 26.40 2.30 19.75
N LEU A 254 25.09 2.51 19.96
CA LEU A 254 24.51 3.85 20.03
C LEU A 254 24.86 4.57 21.33
N GLU A 255 25.14 3.82 22.40
CA GLU A 255 25.68 4.36 23.65
C GLU A 255 27.07 4.96 23.44
N ASP A 256 27.94 4.28 22.68
CA ASP A 256 29.27 4.82 22.33
C ASP A 256 29.15 6.14 21.54
N PHE A 257 28.21 6.19 20.58
CA PHE A 257 27.91 7.41 19.83
C PHE A 257 27.39 8.53 20.75
N ARG A 258 26.46 8.21 21.66
CA ARG A 258 25.92 9.17 22.63
C ARG A 258 27.01 9.73 23.52
N ASP A 259 27.82 8.87 24.12
CA ASP A 259 28.85 9.26 25.09
C ASP A 259 29.91 10.13 24.40
N TRP A 260 30.29 9.80 23.16
CA TRP A 260 31.12 10.65 22.34
C TRP A 260 30.47 12.01 22.07
N TRP A 261 29.22 12.05 21.58
CA TRP A 261 28.56 13.31 21.22
C TRP A 261 28.34 14.23 22.43
N GLN A 262 27.94 13.66 23.58
CA GLN A 262 27.83 14.39 24.82
C GLN A 262 29.19 14.93 25.29
N GLY A 263 30.26 14.14 25.19
CA GLY A 263 31.62 14.59 25.47
C GLY A 263 32.09 15.73 24.56
N VAL A 264 31.68 15.70 23.28
CA VAL A 264 31.89 16.79 22.31
C VAL A 264 31.15 18.06 22.74
N GLN A 265 29.88 17.95 23.13
CA GLN A 265 29.04 19.09 23.53
C GLN A 265 29.48 19.71 24.87
N MET A 266 29.93 18.89 25.82
CA MET A 266 30.49 19.34 27.10
C MET A 266 31.90 19.94 26.98
N GLY A 267 32.55 19.82 25.82
CA GLY A 267 33.92 20.28 25.61
C GLY A 267 34.99 19.34 26.19
N ASN A 268 34.61 18.15 26.65
CA ASN A 268 35.52 17.13 27.18
C ASN A 268 36.37 16.48 26.08
N ILE A 269 35.83 16.39 24.85
CA ILE A 269 36.53 15.80 23.70
C ILE A 269 36.99 16.93 22.77
N SER A 270 38.30 17.09 22.68
CA SER A 270 38.93 18.12 21.87
C SER A 270 38.84 17.82 20.37
N LYS A 271 38.90 18.86 19.53
CA LYS A 271 38.90 18.71 18.06
C LYS A 271 40.10 17.90 17.53
N GLY A 272 41.20 17.84 18.30
CA GLY A 272 42.40 17.10 17.93
C GLY A 272 42.22 15.58 18.04
N GLU A 273 41.36 15.12 18.94
CA GLU A 273 41.07 13.69 19.12
C GLU A 273 40.29 13.11 17.94
N ASP A 274 39.36 13.89 17.38
CA ASP A 274 38.56 13.51 16.20
C ASP A 274 39.31 13.65 14.87
N ALA A 275 40.53 14.21 14.88
CA ALA A 275 41.28 14.48 13.65
C ALA A 275 41.65 13.20 12.87
N LYS A 276 41.63 12.05 13.55
CA LYS A 276 41.94 10.72 12.97
C LYS A 276 40.81 10.15 12.13
N THR A 277 39.59 10.65 12.31
CA THR A 277 38.36 10.09 11.73
C THR A 277 37.64 11.16 10.90
N PRO A 278 37.69 11.08 9.56
CA PRO A 278 37.05 12.06 8.67
C PRO A 278 35.57 12.29 8.98
N PHE A 279 34.87 11.20 9.34
CA PHE A 279 33.47 11.24 9.75
C PHE A 279 33.26 12.12 10.98
N ARG A 280 33.92 11.85 12.12
CA ARG A 280 33.73 12.65 13.36
C ARG A 280 33.99 14.14 13.13
N LYS A 281 35.00 14.49 12.33
CA LYS A 281 35.29 15.89 11.95
C LYS A 281 34.15 16.51 11.14
N LYS A 282 33.61 15.81 10.14
CA LYS A 282 32.46 16.23 9.32
C LYS A 282 31.19 16.34 10.18
N PHE A 283 30.91 15.32 10.99
CA PHE A 283 29.75 15.25 11.86
C PHE A 283 29.73 16.39 12.87
N ARG A 284 30.83 16.61 13.61
CA ARG A 284 30.96 17.72 14.57
C ARG A 284 30.69 19.10 13.94
N ARG A 285 31.11 19.30 12.69
CA ARG A 285 30.88 20.56 11.96
C ARG A 285 29.42 20.73 11.55
N ASN A 286 28.77 19.65 11.14
CA ASN A 286 27.46 19.70 10.50
C ASN A 286 26.31 19.53 11.52
N ALA A 287 26.50 18.71 12.54
CA ALA A 287 25.49 18.35 13.54
C ALA A 287 25.48 19.29 14.76
N THR A 288 25.90 20.55 14.63
CA THR A 288 26.08 21.47 15.77
C THR A 288 24.82 21.72 16.60
N LYS A 289 23.64 21.49 16.02
CA LYS A 289 22.33 21.63 16.69
C LYS A 289 21.69 20.29 17.08
N LEU A 290 22.37 19.17 16.83
CA LEU A 290 21.83 17.85 17.16
C LEU A 290 21.78 17.70 18.69
N PHE A 291 20.57 17.51 19.21
CA PHE A 291 20.32 17.17 20.59
C PHE A 291 19.96 15.69 20.69
N LEU A 292 20.65 14.97 21.58
CA LEU A 292 20.29 13.59 21.90
C LEU A 292 19.34 13.62 23.11
N PRO A 293 18.14 13.02 23.00
CA PRO A 293 17.25 12.86 24.14
C PRO A 293 17.96 12.18 25.32
N PRO A 294 17.65 12.52 26.58
CA PRO A 294 18.28 11.89 27.74
C PRO A 294 18.11 10.37 27.79
N VAL A 295 17.03 9.86 27.19
CA VAL A 295 16.70 8.44 27.11
C VAL A 295 17.36 7.73 25.93
N PHE A 296 18.08 8.44 25.06
CA PHE A 296 18.69 7.83 23.87
C PHE A 296 19.91 6.96 24.24
N PRO A 297 20.08 5.77 23.62
CA PRO A 297 19.06 5.02 22.89
C PRO A 297 18.00 4.45 23.85
N ASP A 298 16.72 4.54 23.49
CA ASP A 298 15.63 4.08 24.36
C ASP A 298 15.44 2.56 24.24
N GLN A 299 15.88 1.83 25.27
CA GLN A 299 15.81 0.36 25.29
C GLN A 299 14.39 -0.21 25.08
N ARG A 300 13.34 0.58 25.34
CA ARG A 300 11.96 0.14 25.10
C ARG A 300 11.68 -0.09 23.62
N VAL A 301 12.34 0.66 22.73
CA VAL A 301 12.26 0.47 21.27
C VAL A 301 12.89 -0.85 20.87
N ASP A 302 14.07 -1.17 21.43
CA ASP A 302 14.73 -2.45 21.18
C ASP A 302 13.85 -3.62 21.66
N VAL A 303 13.26 -3.51 22.85
CA VAL A 303 12.36 -4.55 23.40
C VAL A 303 11.12 -4.70 22.52
N ALA A 304 10.49 -3.61 22.09
CA ALA A 304 9.29 -3.67 21.24
C ALA A 304 9.54 -4.42 19.93
N TYR A 305 10.69 -4.17 19.28
CA TYR A 305 11.03 -4.87 18.04
C TYR A 305 11.57 -6.28 18.25
N LEU A 306 12.31 -6.55 19.33
CA LEU A 306 12.94 -7.87 19.58
C LEU A 306 11.98 -8.87 20.22
N GLU A 307 11.07 -8.41 21.07
CA GLU A 307 10.14 -9.19 21.87
C GLU A 307 8.70 -8.71 21.66
N PRO A 308 8.18 -8.66 20.41
CA PRO A 308 6.80 -8.25 20.16
C PRO A 308 5.80 -9.28 20.69
N GLU A 309 4.59 -8.83 21.01
CA GLU A 309 3.50 -9.71 21.40
C GLU A 309 2.90 -10.41 20.16
N VAL A 310 3.19 -11.71 20.01
CA VAL A 310 2.78 -12.54 18.88
C VAL A 310 2.19 -13.87 19.36
N ASP A 311 1.36 -14.48 18.52
CA ASP A 311 0.88 -15.85 18.69
C ASP A 311 1.87 -16.83 18.03
N SER A 312 2.38 -17.77 18.82
CA SER A 312 3.32 -18.81 18.38
C SER A 312 2.67 -20.19 18.17
N ASP A 313 1.35 -20.27 17.94
CA ASP A 313 0.66 -21.51 17.58
C ASP A 313 1.24 -22.10 16.27
N PRO A 314 1.80 -23.33 16.29
CA PRO A 314 2.38 -23.97 15.10
C PRO A 314 1.33 -24.64 14.19
N SER A 315 0.03 -24.44 14.45
CA SER A 315 -1.05 -25.06 13.68
C SER A 315 -1.05 -24.57 12.23
N PRO A 316 -1.02 -25.46 11.22
CA PRO A 316 -1.01 -25.06 9.83
C PRO A 316 -2.36 -24.46 9.41
N PHE A 317 -2.30 -23.46 8.51
CA PHE A 317 -3.49 -22.89 7.90
C PHE A 317 -4.22 -23.90 7.02
N GLN A 318 -5.54 -23.70 6.91
CA GLN A 318 -6.40 -24.48 6.03
C GLN A 318 -7.00 -23.54 4.98
N TRP A 319 -6.77 -23.85 3.71
CA TRP A 319 -7.35 -23.13 2.59
C TRP A 319 -8.63 -23.84 2.15
N GLY A 320 -9.70 -23.07 2.04
CA GLY A 320 -10.99 -23.50 1.52
C GLY A 320 -11.11 -23.29 0.01
N VAL A 321 -12.33 -23.48 -0.48
CA VAL A 321 -12.72 -23.17 -1.86
C VAL A 321 -13.70 -21.98 -1.85
N PRO A 322 -13.65 -21.09 -2.85
CA PRO A 322 -14.60 -19.98 -2.92
C PRO A 322 -16.05 -20.43 -3.05
N ASP A 323 -16.94 -19.89 -2.22
CA ASP A 323 -18.39 -20.07 -2.32
C ASP A 323 -19.00 -19.00 -3.23
N LEU A 324 -19.16 -19.35 -4.52
CA LEU A 324 -19.62 -18.40 -5.54
C LEU A 324 -21.04 -17.88 -5.29
N ASP A 325 -21.95 -18.71 -4.77
CA ASP A 325 -23.34 -18.30 -4.53
C ASP A 325 -23.44 -17.35 -3.35
N ALA A 326 -22.67 -17.60 -2.30
CA ALA A 326 -22.54 -16.69 -1.17
C ALA A 326 -21.83 -15.39 -1.57
N LEU A 327 -20.78 -15.45 -2.40
CA LEU A 327 -20.06 -14.26 -2.91
C LEU A 327 -20.98 -13.36 -3.75
N ARG A 328 -21.80 -13.92 -4.64
CA ARG A 328 -22.82 -13.17 -5.39
C ARG A 328 -23.76 -12.41 -4.47
N SER A 329 -24.31 -13.11 -3.48
CA SER A 329 -25.26 -12.53 -2.52
C SER A 329 -24.60 -11.44 -1.67
N PHE A 330 -23.35 -11.68 -1.22
CA PHE A 330 -22.59 -10.75 -0.39
C PHE A 330 -22.23 -9.48 -1.15
N LEU A 331 -21.64 -9.58 -2.34
CA LEU A 331 -21.20 -8.43 -3.14
C LEU A 331 -22.39 -7.62 -3.67
N MET A 332 -23.54 -8.25 -3.91
CA MET A 332 -24.78 -7.53 -4.21
C MET A 332 -25.24 -6.69 -3.02
N ALA A 333 -25.16 -7.23 -1.80
CA ALA A 333 -25.62 -6.55 -0.60
C ALA A 333 -24.67 -5.44 -0.12
N THR A 334 -23.35 -5.61 -0.26
CA THR A 334 -22.35 -4.68 0.27
C THR A 334 -21.97 -3.58 -0.73
N ILE A 335 -21.74 -3.94 -1.99
CA ILE A 335 -21.22 -3.03 -3.03
C ILE A 335 -22.10 -2.95 -4.28
N GLY A 336 -23.29 -3.57 -4.26
CA GLY A 336 -24.27 -3.49 -5.34
C GLY A 336 -23.88 -4.20 -6.63
N TRP A 337 -22.94 -5.16 -6.59
CA TRP A 337 -22.57 -5.90 -7.79
C TRP A 337 -23.69 -6.83 -8.24
N THR A 338 -24.01 -6.79 -9.53
CA THR A 338 -24.93 -7.77 -10.11
C THR A 338 -24.27 -9.15 -10.17
N GLN A 339 -25.09 -10.18 -10.30
CA GLN A 339 -24.61 -11.54 -10.47
C GLN A 339 -23.74 -11.68 -11.73
N GLU A 340 -24.11 -11.02 -12.82
CA GLU A 340 -23.36 -11.06 -14.08
C GLU A 340 -21.96 -10.46 -13.92
N ARG A 341 -21.86 -9.30 -13.26
CA ARG A 341 -20.56 -8.66 -12.97
C ARG A 341 -19.70 -9.53 -12.06
N THR A 342 -20.30 -10.11 -11.04
CA THR A 342 -19.59 -11.01 -10.11
C THR A 342 -19.05 -12.24 -10.86
N ASP A 343 -19.86 -12.82 -11.74
CA ASP A 343 -19.47 -13.99 -12.52
C ASP A 343 -18.38 -13.67 -13.53
N GLU A 344 -18.44 -12.51 -14.19
CA GLU A 344 -17.42 -12.03 -15.12
C GLU A 344 -16.04 -11.98 -14.48
N VAL A 345 -15.95 -11.54 -13.23
CA VAL A 345 -14.68 -11.41 -12.51
C VAL A 345 -14.24 -12.73 -11.84
N LEU A 346 -15.16 -13.42 -11.15
CA LEU A 346 -14.79 -14.53 -10.27
C LEU A 346 -14.76 -15.90 -10.95
N VAL A 347 -15.61 -16.14 -11.96
CA VAL A 347 -15.64 -17.44 -12.65
C VAL A 347 -14.31 -17.77 -13.33
N PRO A 348 -13.62 -16.83 -14.01
CA PRO A 348 -12.29 -17.08 -14.56
C PRO A 348 -11.28 -17.49 -13.48
N VAL A 349 -11.29 -16.82 -12.33
CA VAL A 349 -10.38 -17.10 -11.20
C VAL A 349 -10.65 -18.49 -10.63
N ILE A 350 -11.91 -18.83 -10.35
CA ILE A 350 -12.30 -20.14 -9.82
C ILE A 350 -11.97 -21.27 -10.80
N ARG A 351 -12.18 -21.06 -12.12
CA ARG A 351 -11.77 -22.03 -13.14
C ARG A 351 -10.26 -22.22 -13.17
N ASP A 352 -9.50 -21.13 -13.06
CA ASP A 352 -8.04 -21.18 -13.03
C ASP A 352 -7.52 -21.92 -11.78
N MET A 353 -8.10 -21.64 -10.61
CA MET A 353 -7.79 -22.34 -9.35
C MET A 353 -8.06 -23.84 -9.46
N ASN A 354 -9.25 -24.23 -9.93
CA ASN A 354 -9.61 -25.65 -10.09
C ASN A 354 -8.69 -26.35 -11.10
N ARG A 355 -8.34 -25.68 -12.21
CA ARG A 355 -7.41 -26.20 -13.20
C ARG A 355 -6.03 -26.50 -12.59
N ARG A 356 -5.47 -25.57 -11.79
CA ARG A 356 -4.17 -25.77 -11.12
C ARG A 356 -4.18 -26.94 -10.13
N ILE A 357 -5.30 -27.14 -9.44
CA ILE A 357 -5.51 -28.28 -8.52
C ILE A 357 -5.49 -29.59 -9.33
N ASP A 358 -6.23 -29.65 -10.44
CA ASP A 358 -6.34 -30.84 -11.29
C ASP A 358 -5.03 -31.16 -12.04
N GLU A 359 -4.31 -30.14 -12.50
CA GLU A 359 -3.03 -30.26 -13.20
C GLU A 359 -1.86 -30.62 -12.26
N GLY A 360 -2.08 -30.60 -10.94
CA GLY A 360 -1.05 -30.86 -9.94
C GLY A 360 0.12 -29.86 -10.04
N THR A 361 -0.14 -28.62 -10.49
CA THR A 361 0.89 -27.61 -10.65
C THR A 361 1.52 -27.38 -9.28
N GLN A 362 2.84 -27.60 -9.20
CA GLN A 362 3.62 -27.57 -7.96
C GLN A 362 3.35 -26.26 -7.21
N SER A 363 2.61 -26.34 -6.10
CA SER A 363 2.04 -25.19 -5.38
C SER A 363 3.09 -24.34 -4.65
N ASN A 364 4.26 -24.91 -4.33
CA ASN A 364 5.25 -24.27 -3.47
C ASN A 364 6.63 -24.19 -4.13
N ILE A 365 7.19 -22.98 -4.18
CA ILE A 365 8.58 -22.71 -4.59
C ILE A 365 9.59 -23.41 -3.66
N THR A 366 9.22 -23.65 -2.41
CA THR A 366 10.04 -24.31 -1.39
C THR A 366 10.32 -25.79 -1.67
N ASN A 367 9.48 -26.47 -2.46
CA ASN A 367 9.78 -27.83 -2.92
C ASN A 367 10.81 -27.87 -4.07
N PHE A 368 11.15 -26.72 -4.67
CA PHE A 368 12.12 -26.64 -5.75
C PHE A 368 13.51 -26.21 -5.26
N PHE A 369 13.58 -25.38 -4.22
CA PHE A 369 14.83 -24.86 -3.65
C PHE A 369 14.99 -25.28 -2.18
N GLN A 370 15.06 -26.57 -1.89
CA GLN A 370 15.75 -27.01 -0.67
C GLN A 370 17.26 -26.91 -0.93
N GLY A 371 17.85 -25.80 -0.47
CA GLY A 371 19.28 -25.52 -0.45
C GLY A 371 19.61 -24.51 0.63
#